data_AF-A0A4U0XE88-F1
#
_entry.id   AF-A0A4U0XE88-F1
#
_cell.length_a   1.000
_cell.length_b   1.000
_cell.length_c   1.000
_cell.angle_alpha   90.00
_cell.angle_beta   90.00
_cell.angle_gamma   90.00
#
_symmetry.space_group_name_H-M   'P 1'
#
loop_
_entity.id
_entity.type
_entity.pdbx_description
1 polymer ?
#
loop_
_entity_poly.entity_id
_entity_poly.type
_entity_poly.pdbx_seq_one_letter_code
_entity_poly.pdbx_strand_id
1 'polypeptide(L)'
;MAPGGDKYIMHAIAKWVGALSSGKETTFDWSDEEGVERMRTILDYDPRFIPPTESPLEKRVPEPWALGRHAVVGMNASDILEEEIKRFAAWAAPTSAETAARQLVIQQTQDFIRTNMIKVVPRVRTQLFGSGATGLALATSDIDIRVYNADNRESWEQRHRAMGHPMRVLASQMGRSEDFMCVTMRWSNYPIINAQHRATGIDIQIVSSPSTAKQEAVTATYLAELPHLRDLFHIMRTMLGMRNLVDVFNGGVGSYGLFIMLVAALKRGQRSSAPPRTVVEQFLHILDFYAHFPLTTDGLTVEPRPKPFKKHPLNSIASGVRQSRIHAASRRSDDARAGQWAIGVLRPLQPYLLCLQDPADPTNDLGRKSNAIKHLQASCQYVLIGVRKKLELVDARRRTEWRQDSILDGVVGRCHEVLQERRRRVEEWGKEKAELEELRRREEGAVGTGEAGGGQEVIAVEGIATEGTAAEGMGEEVGEESGELSEADRAAWERSREAERAELEELRREEAAVDAEGEEGMAAEGGEAKREAVATSSS
;
A
#
# COMPACT_ATOMS: atom_id res chain seq x y z
N MET A 1 7.47 -26.52 -15.26
CA MET A 1 8.27 -25.32 -14.90
C MET A 1 7.76 -24.83 -13.55
N ALA A 2 8.65 -24.60 -12.58
CA ALA A 2 8.26 -24.35 -11.20
C ALA A 2 7.54 -22.98 -11.03
N PRO A 3 6.52 -22.85 -10.16
CA PRO A 3 5.69 -21.63 -10.01
C PRO A 3 6.41 -20.41 -9.39
N GLY A 4 7.72 -20.49 -9.13
CA GLY A 4 8.50 -19.45 -8.46
C GLY A 4 9.33 -18.55 -9.39
N GLY A 5 9.54 -18.93 -10.66
CA GLY A 5 10.46 -18.23 -11.57
C GLY A 5 10.04 -16.80 -11.91
N ASP A 6 8.74 -16.56 -12.09
CA ASP A 6 8.22 -15.26 -12.55
C ASP A 6 8.36 -14.16 -11.47
N LYS A 7 8.38 -14.52 -10.18
CA LYS A 7 8.55 -13.57 -9.06
C LYS A 7 9.96 -12.98 -9.02
N TYR A 8 10.98 -13.79 -9.34
CA TYR A 8 12.38 -13.35 -9.35
C TYR A 8 12.70 -12.46 -10.55
N ILE A 9 12.09 -12.74 -11.71
CA ILE A 9 12.24 -11.90 -12.91
C ILE A 9 11.65 -10.51 -12.67
N MET A 10 10.43 -10.42 -12.13
CA MET A 10 9.79 -9.13 -11.82
C MET A 10 10.53 -8.33 -10.74
N HIS A 11 11.14 -9.01 -9.77
CA HIS A 11 11.97 -8.37 -8.73
C HIS A 11 13.28 -7.79 -9.30
N ALA A 12 13.99 -8.53 -10.15
CA ALA A 12 15.20 -8.06 -10.83
C ALA A 12 14.88 -6.87 -11.76
N ILE A 13 13.78 -6.96 -12.51
CA ILE A 13 13.26 -5.88 -13.35
C ILE A 13 12.93 -4.62 -12.52
N ALA A 14 12.26 -4.76 -11.38
CA ALA A 14 11.89 -3.62 -10.54
C ALA A 14 13.11 -2.91 -9.92
N LYS A 15 14.15 -3.66 -9.52
CA LYS A 15 15.42 -3.11 -9.01
C LYS A 15 16.16 -2.34 -10.11
N TRP A 16 16.20 -2.87 -11.33
CA TRP A 16 16.90 -2.26 -12.48
C TRP A 16 16.15 -1.05 -13.09
N VAL A 17 14.83 -1.16 -13.27
CA VAL A 17 13.97 -0.05 -13.74
C VAL A 17 13.93 1.11 -12.74
N GLY A 18 14.04 0.82 -11.44
CA GLY A 18 14.17 1.83 -10.39
C GLY A 18 15.40 2.72 -10.58
N ALA A 19 16.53 2.13 -10.99
CA ALA A 19 17.75 2.86 -11.31
C ALA A 19 17.58 3.73 -12.57
N LEU A 20 17.04 3.16 -13.66
CA LEU A 20 16.77 3.86 -14.93
C LEU A 20 15.76 5.03 -14.80
N SER A 21 14.84 4.93 -13.84
CA SER A 21 13.78 5.92 -13.62
C SER A 21 14.17 7.10 -12.72
N SER A 22 15.33 7.02 -12.05
CA SER A 22 15.73 7.95 -11.00
C SER A 22 16.45 9.21 -11.50
N GLY A 23 16.70 9.34 -12.80
CA GLY A 23 17.36 10.52 -13.39
C GLY A 23 18.84 10.67 -13.01
N LYS A 24 19.41 9.75 -12.22
CA LYS A 24 20.85 9.52 -12.24
C LYS A 24 21.16 8.84 -13.55
N GLU A 25 22.07 9.43 -14.34
CA GLU A 25 22.57 8.89 -15.59
C GLU A 25 22.92 7.42 -15.38
N THR A 26 22.03 6.56 -15.86
CA THR A 26 22.34 5.15 -16.01
C THR A 26 23.09 5.06 -17.32
N THR A 27 24.26 4.45 -17.27
CA THR A 27 25.17 4.12 -18.38
C THR A 27 24.55 3.15 -19.40
N PHE A 28 23.23 3.18 -19.58
CA PHE A 28 22.54 2.40 -20.58
C PHE A 28 22.67 3.12 -21.93
N ASP A 29 23.44 2.52 -22.82
CA ASP A 29 23.65 3.03 -24.16
C ASP A 29 22.34 2.90 -24.98
N TRP A 30 21.58 3.99 -25.04
CA TRP A 30 20.36 4.07 -25.85
C TRP A 30 20.64 4.02 -27.36
N SER A 31 21.90 4.10 -27.80
CA SER A 31 22.29 3.91 -29.19
C SER A 31 22.51 2.46 -29.58
N ASP A 32 22.65 1.53 -28.61
CA ASP A 32 22.60 0.08 -28.83
C ASP A 32 21.14 -0.36 -29.08
N GLU A 33 20.66 -0.20 -30.32
CA GLU A 33 19.31 -0.59 -30.72
C GLU A 33 19.00 -2.07 -30.39
N GLU A 34 20.00 -2.95 -30.51
CA GLU A 34 19.84 -4.37 -30.22
C GLU A 34 19.72 -4.63 -28.72
N GLY A 35 20.51 -3.94 -27.89
CA GLY A 35 20.40 -3.96 -26.43
C GLY A 35 19.10 -3.39 -25.90
N VAL A 36 18.63 -2.29 -26.47
CA VAL A 36 17.31 -1.71 -26.19
C VAL A 36 16.20 -2.72 -26.51
N GLU A 37 16.27 -3.39 -27.66
CA GLU A 37 15.26 -4.35 -28.10
C GLU A 37 15.28 -5.64 -27.26
N ARG A 38 16.47 -6.14 -26.88
CA ARG A 38 16.61 -7.26 -25.92
C ARG A 38 15.97 -6.91 -24.58
N MET A 39 16.26 -5.72 -24.06
CA MET A 39 15.71 -5.27 -22.77
C MET A 39 14.20 -5.04 -22.86
N ARG A 40 13.71 -4.48 -23.98
CA ARG A 40 12.27 -4.35 -24.25
C ARG A 40 11.61 -5.72 -24.25
N THR A 41 12.19 -6.73 -24.88
CA THR A 41 11.65 -8.09 -24.91
C THR A 41 11.62 -8.74 -23.52
N ILE A 42 12.57 -8.43 -22.64
CA ILE A 42 12.60 -8.95 -21.26
C ILE A 42 11.52 -8.27 -20.40
N LEU A 43 11.35 -6.95 -20.57
CA LEU A 43 10.43 -6.14 -19.77
C LEU A 43 8.99 -6.22 -20.27
N ASP A 44 8.81 -6.37 -21.57
CA ASP A 44 7.52 -6.51 -22.23
C ASP A 44 7.06 -7.97 -22.14
N TYR A 45 5.92 -8.19 -21.52
CA TYR A 45 5.40 -9.53 -21.25
C TYR A 45 3.98 -9.68 -21.76
N ASP A 46 3.56 -10.93 -21.98
CA ASP A 46 2.21 -11.24 -22.45
C ASP A 46 1.17 -11.07 -21.34
N PRO A 47 0.04 -10.39 -21.62
CA PRO A 47 -1.08 -10.33 -20.69
C PRO A 47 -1.59 -11.74 -20.38
N ARG A 48 -1.74 -12.04 -19.09
CA ARG A 48 -2.34 -13.29 -18.61
C ARG A 48 -3.39 -13.01 -17.56
N PHE A 49 -4.51 -13.72 -17.65
CA PHE A 49 -5.44 -13.84 -16.54
C PHE A 49 -4.74 -14.56 -15.39
N ILE A 50 -4.73 -13.95 -14.21
CA ILE A 50 -4.22 -14.58 -12.99
C ILE A 50 -5.42 -15.14 -12.23
N PRO A 51 -5.50 -16.46 -12.00
CA PRO A 51 -6.58 -17.02 -11.18
C PRO A 51 -6.47 -16.53 -9.74
N PRO A 52 -7.61 -16.41 -9.01
CA PRO A 52 -7.57 -16.21 -7.56
C PRO A 52 -6.76 -17.32 -6.87
N THR A 53 -6.12 -16.99 -5.75
CA THR A 53 -5.45 -17.95 -4.86
C THR A 53 -6.41 -19.08 -4.51
N GLU A 54 -5.90 -20.30 -4.61
CA GLU A 54 -6.67 -21.50 -4.29
C GLU A 54 -7.00 -21.54 -2.79
N SER A 55 -8.16 -22.13 -2.49
CA SER A 55 -8.57 -22.36 -1.11
C SER A 55 -7.67 -23.38 -0.43
N PRO A 56 -7.26 -23.17 0.83
CA PRO A 56 -6.57 -24.18 1.62
C PRO A 56 -7.49 -25.33 2.07
N LEU A 57 -8.82 -25.14 2.00
CA LEU A 57 -9.80 -26.15 2.42
C LEU A 57 -10.16 -27.12 1.29
N GLU A 58 -10.12 -28.42 1.60
CA GLU A 58 -10.60 -29.49 0.72
C GLU A 58 -12.12 -29.41 0.50
N LYS A 59 -12.87 -29.18 1.58
CA LYS A 59 -14.33 -29.05 1.55
C LYS A 59 -14.71 -27.58 1.42
N ARG A 60 -15.57 -27.30 0.44
CA ARG A 60 -16.09 -25.95 0.22
C ARG A 60 -17.07 -25.58 1.32
N VAL A 61 -16.90 -24.39 1.88
CA VAL A 61 -17.85 -23.78 2.81
C VAL A 61 -18.64 -22.68 2.09
N PRO A 62 -19.91 -22.44 2.48
CA PRO A 62 -20.74 -21.42 1.85
C PRO A 62 -20.12 -20.03 1.95
N GLU A 63 -20.25 -19.25 0.87
CA GLU A 63 -19.82 -17.86 0.82
C GLU A 63 -20.69 -17.00 1.75
N PRO A 64 -20.10 -16.24 2.70
CA PRO A 64 -20.87 -15.45 3.67
C PRO A 64 -21.80 -14.40 3.06
N TRP A 65 -21.50 -13.95 1.84
CA TRP A 65 -22.29 -12.96 1.11
C TRP A 65 -23.35 -13.57 0.18
N ALA A 66 -23.35 -14.89 -0.02
CA ALA A 66 -24.34 -15.52 -0.89
C ALA A 66 -25.74 -15.44 -0.27
N LEU A 67 -26.73 -15.19 -1.12
CA LEU A 67 -28.14 -15.16 -0.72
C LEU A 67 -28.75 -16.56 -0.53
N GLY A 68 -28.15 -17.58 -1.15
CA GLY A 68 -28.69 -18.94 -1.21
C GLY A 68 -29.79 -19.11 -2.26
N ARG A 69 -29.96 -20.35 -2.74
CA ARG A 69 -30.79 -20.66 -3.92
C ARG A 69 -32.29 -20.37 -3.75
N HIS A 70 -32.82 -20.44 -2.53
CA HIS A 70 -34.23 -20.20 -2.26
C HIS A 70 -34.55 -18.71 -2.15
N ALA A 71 -33.67 -17.91 -1.54
CA ALA A 71 -33.91 -16.48 -1.32
C ALA A 71 -33.93 -15.65 -2.61
N VAL A 72 -33.27 -16.15 -3.65
CA VAL A 72 -33.12 -15.47 -4.95
C VAL A 72 -34.22 -15.82 -5.96
N VAL A 73 -35.18 -16.66 -5.58
CA VAL A 73 -36.30 -17.03 -6.47
C VAL A 73 -37.12 -15.80 -6.79
N GLY A 74 -37.23 -15.46 -8.08
CA GLY A 74 -37.99 -14.31 -8.56
C GLY A 74 -37.22 -12.98 -8.62
N MET A 75 -35.97 -12.94 -8.14
CA MET A 75 -35.09 -11.78 -8.30
C MET A 75 -34.45 -11.79 -9.69
N ASN A 76 -34.22 -10.60 -10.26
CA ASN A 76 -33.42 -10.47 -11.49
C ASN A 76 -31.91 -10.52 -11.16
N ALA A 77 -31.07 -10.69 -12.17
CA ALA A 77 -29.63 -10.84 -11.97
C ALA A 77 -28.96 -9.61 -11.34
N SER A 78 -29.43 -8.41 -11.68
CA SER A 78 -28.89 -7.16 -11.14
C SER A 78 -29.18 -7.04 -9.64
N ASP A 79 -30.40 -7.32 -9.19
CA ASP A 79 -30.78 -7.23 -7.77
C ASP A 79 -29.97 -8.21 -6.92
N ILE A 80 -29.73 -9.43 -7.44
CA ILE A 80 -28.93 -10.45 -6.77
C ILE A 80 -27.48 -9.99 -6.62
N LEU A 81 -26.88 -9.49 -7.71
CA LEU A 81 -25.50 -9.00 -7.67
C LEU A 81 -25.36 -7.76 -6.80
N GLU A 82 -26.31 -6.83 -6.83
CA GLU A 82 -26.32 -5.65 -5.97
C GLU A 82 -26.30 -6.05 -4.48
N GLU A 83 -27.15 -6.99 -4.09
CA GLU A 83 -27.23 -7.46 -2.72
C GLU A 83 -25.98 -8.28 -2.31
N GLU A 84 -25.43 -9.11 -3.22
CA GLU A 84 -24.14 -9.77 -2.98
C GLU A 84 -23.00 -8.76 -2.79
N ILE A 85 -22.97 -7.66 -3.57
CA ILE A 85 -21.96 -6.60 -3.43
C ILE A 85 -22.04 -5.96 -2.04
N LYS A 86 -23.25 -5.61 -1.59
CA LYS A 86 -23.46 -5.01 -0.25
C LYS A 86 -23.04 -5.98 0.85
N ARG A 87 -23.45 -7.24 0.78
CA ARG A 87 -23.10 -8.28 1.77
C ARG A 87 -21.61 -8.57 1.77
N PHE A 88 -20.98 -8.61 0.61
CA PHE A 88 -19.54 -8.78 0.49
C PHE A 88 -18.80 -7.61 1.13
N ALA A 89 -19.20 -6.36 0.84
CA ALA A 89 -18.57 -5.17 1.41
C ALA A 89 -18.69 -5.15 2.93
N ALA A 90 -19.85 -5.51 3.49
CA ALA A 90 -20.07 -5.65 4.93
C ALA A 90 -19.24 -6.78 5.55
N TRP A 91 -19.17 -7.94 4.89
CA TRP A 91 -18.34 -9.06 5.34
C TRP A 91 -16.85 -8.70 5.30
N ALA A 92 -16.38 -8.05 4.25
CA ALA A 92 -14.96 -7.74 4.03
C ALA A 92 -14.45 -6.65 4.99
N ALA A 93 -15.35 -5.80 5.51
CA ALA A 93 -15.04 -4.85 6.56
C ALA A 93 -14.74 -5.56 7.90
N PRO A 94 -13.91 -4.97 8.78
CA PRO A 94 -13.69 -5.47 10.12
C PRO A 94 -15.00 -5.52 10.94
N THR A 95 -15.22 -6.60 11.68
CA THR A 95 -16.28 -6.67 12.69
C THR A 95 -15.94 -5.77 13.89
N SER A 96 -16.87 -5.61 14.84
CA SER A 96 -16.62 -4.87 16.07
C SER A 96 -15.47 -5.46 16.89
N ALA A 97 -15.40 -6.80 17.00
CA ALA A 97 -14.33 -7.49 17.69
C ALA A 97 -12.98 -7.36 16.95
N GLU A 98 -12.97 -7.51 15.62
CA GLU A 98 -11.77 -7.27 14.82
C GLU A 98 -11.31 -5.81 14.91
N THR A 99 -12.24 -4.85 14.98
CA THR A 99 -11.93 -3.43 15.16
C THR A 99 -11.30 -3.18 16.52
N ALA A 100 -11.87 -3.71 17.61
CA ALA A 100 -11.30 -3.61 18.94
C ALA A 100 -9.88 -4.20 19.00
N ALA A 101 -9.69 -5.39 18.42
CA ALA A 101 -8.38 -6.02 18.31
C ALA A 101 -7.35 -5.10 17.63
N ARG A 102 -7.73 -4.54 16.47
CA ARG A 102 -6.87 -3.63 15.71
C ARG A 102 -6.53 -2.36 16.49
N GLN A 103 -7.46 -1.77 17.21
CA GLN A 103 -7.20 -0.59 18.03
C GLN A 103 -6.19 -0.85 19.15
N LEU A 104 -6.30 -1.99 19.82
CA LEU A 104 -5.32 -2.39 20.83
C LEU A 104 -3.93 -2.62 20.23
N VAL A 105 -3.84 -3.30 19.08
CA VAL A 105 -2.56 -3.48 18.38
C VAL A 105 -1.94 -2.14 17.95
N ILE A 106 -2.76 -1.20 17.48
CA ILE A 106 -2.32 0.16 17.16
C ILE A 106 -1.72 0.81 18.39
N GLN A 107 -2.44 0.79 19.51
CA GLN A 107 -2.01 1.42 20.75
C GLN A 107 -0.69 0.80 21.24
N GLN A 108 -0.63 -0.53 21.35
CA GLN A 108 0.57 -1.27 21.74
C GLN A 108 1.76 -0.91 20.84
N THR A 109 1.56 -0.84 19.52
CA THR A 109 2.62 -0.50 18.58
C THR A 109 3.08 0.95 18.72
N GLN A 110 2.15 1.89 18.86
CA GLN A 110 2.46 3.32 19.03
C GLN A 110 3.19 3.59 20.35
N ASP A 111 2.79 2.92 21.43
CA ASP A 111 3.43 3.01 22.74
C ASP A 111 4.83 2.38 22.70
N PHE A 112 4.97 1.21 22.05
CA PHE A 112 6.28 0.59 21.81
C PHE A 112 7.23 1.52 21.06
N ILE A 113 6.77 2.14 19.96
CA ILE A 113 7.54 3.12 19.19
C ILE A 113 7.97 4.28 20.09
N ARG A 114 7.03 4.87 20.85
CA ARG A 114 7.32 6.02 21.71
C ARG A 114 8.38 5.67 22.75
N THR A 115 8.21 4.57 23.47
CA THR A 115 9.12 4.12 24.53
C THR A 115 10.52 3.82 23.99
N ASN A 116 10.62 3.12 22.86
CA ASN A 116 11.90 2.66 22.32
C ASN A 116 12.62 3.71 21.46
N MET A 117 11.92 4.73 20.96
CA MET A 117 12.53 5.78 20.14
C MET A 117 12.81 7.08 20.90
N ILE A 118 12.23 7.32 22.08
CA ILE A 118 12.34 8.63 22.76
C ILE A 118 13.79 9.08 23.00
N LYS A 119 14.71 8.15 23.26
CA LYS A 119 16.14 8.46 23.49
C LYS A 119 16.88 8.88 22.21
N VAL A 120 16.42 8.41 21.05
CA VAL A 120 17.04 8.67 19.73
C VAL A 120 16.32 9.80 18.99
N VAL A 121 15.01 9.93 19.19
CA VAL A 121 14.14 10.95 18.59
C VAL A 121 13.23 11.52 19.70
N PRO A 122 13.69 12.54 20.45
CA PRO A 122 12.99 13.06 21.64
C PRO A 122 11.56 13.53 21.40
N ARG A 123 11.24 14.05 20.20
CA ARG A 123 9.88 14.47 19.82
C ARG A 123 9.29 13.57 18.73
N VAL A 124 9.47 12.26 18.88
CA VAL A 124 8.84 11.25 18.02
C VAL A 124 7.32 11.33 18.11
N ARG A 125 6.68 11.30 16.94
CA ARG A 125 5.23 11.23 16.78
C ARG A 125 4.88 10.11 15.82
N THR A 126 3.72 9.52 16.09
CA THR A 126 3.11 8.47 15.28
C THR A 126 1.76 8.93 14.77
N GLN A 127 1.37 8.48 13.58
CA GLN A 127 0.08 8.78 12.98
C GLN A 127 -0.37 7.58 12.17
N LEU A 128 -1.63 7.17 12.32
CA LEU A 128 -2.25 6.20 11.41
C LEU A 128 -2.45 6.83 10.05
N PHE A 129 -2.20 6.07 8.99
CA PHE A 129 -2.52 6.50 7.63
C PHE A 129 -3.14 5.35 6.83
N GLY A 130 -3.39 5.58 5.53
CA GLY A 130 -3.88 4.54 4.64
C GLY A 130 -5.30 4.07 4.96
N SER A 131 -5.56 2.77 4.82
CA SER A 131 -6.91 2.24 4.91
C SER A 131 -7.52 2.34 6.32
N GLY A 132 -6.66 2.31 7.36
CA GLY A 132 -7.10 2.46 8.76
C GLY A 132 -7.61 3.86 9.10
N ALA A 133 -7.04 4.90 8.48
CA ALA A 133 -7.44 6.29 8.71
C ALA A 133 -8.63 6.73 7.84
N THR A 134 -8.89 6.05 6.72
CA THR A 134 -9.85 6.48 5.68
C THR A 134 -11.17 5.71 5.69
N GLY A 135 -11.34 4.71 6.58
CA GLY A 135 -12.53 3.86 6.61
C GLY A 135 -12.66 2.93 5.41
N LEU A 136 -11.51 2.56 4.82
CA LEU A 136 -11.38 1.61 3.69
C LEU A 136 -10.66 0.32 4.10
N ALA A 137 -10.43 0.13 5.41
CA ALA A 137 -9.78 -1.07 5.91
C ALA A 137 -10.64 -2.30 5.64
N LEU A 138 -10.02 -3.32 5.08
CA LEU A 138 -10.54 -4.68 5.09
C LEU A 138 -10.16 -5.33 6.43
N ALA A 139 -10.88 -6.39 6.82
CA ALA A 139 -10.57 -7.16 8.03
C ALA A 139 -9.10 -7.63 8.08
N THR A 140 -8.53 -7.88 6.89
CA THR A 140 -7.16 -8.37 6.68
C THR A 140 -6.19 -7.29 6.19
N SER A 141 -6.60 -6.02 6.17
CA SER A 141 -5.69 -4.91 5.86
C SER A 141 -4.55 -4.83 6.88
N ASP A 142 -3.43 -4.29 6.45
CA ASP A 142 -2.29 -4.00 7.31
C ASP A 142 -2.58 -2.77 8.18
N ILE A 143 -1.78 -2.58 9.23
CA ILE A 143 -1.81 -1.38 10.07
C ILE A 143 -0.64 -0.48 9.67
N ASP A 144 -0.98 0.61 9.00
CA ASP A 144 -0.06 1.61 8.48
C ASP A 144 0.21 2.72 9.51
N ILE A 145 1.41 2.75 10.07
CA ILE A 145 1.85 3.77 11.05
C ILE A 145 2.98 4.61 10.46
N ARG A 146 2.73 5.91 10.35
CA ARG A 146 3.74 6.90 10.00
C ARG A 146 4.49 7.32 11.25
N VAL A 147 5.82 7.33 11.20
CA VAL A 147 6.68 7.84 12.28
C VAL A 147 7.52 9.03 11.80
N TYR A 148 7.55 10.09 12.61
CA TYR A 148 8.24 11.33 12.27
C TYR A 148 8.69 12.09 13.52
N ASN A 149 9.69 12.94 13.36
CA ASN A 149 10.11 13.89 14.39
C ASN A 149 9.32 15.21 14.24
N ALA A 150 8.65 15.66 15.30
CA ALA A 150 7.84 16.88 15.29
C ALA A 150 8.67 18.17 15.19
N ASP A 151 9.95 18.16 15.60
CA ASP A 151 10.82 19.34 15.55
C ASP A 151 11.40 19.62 14.17
N ASN A 152 11.38 18.61 13.30
CA ASN A 152 12.20 18.65 12.11
C ASN A 152 11.54 19.50 11.01
N ARG A 153 11.99 20.75 10.86
CA ARG A 153 11.60 21.70 9.79
C ARG A 153 12.37 21.51 8.47
N GLU A 154 13.30 20.57 8.41
CA GLU A 154 14.19 20.35 7.27
C GLU A 154 13.47 19.78 6.03
N SER A 155 14.17 19.80 4.89
CA SER A 155 13.73 19.14 3.66
C SER A 155 13.60 17.62 3.82
N TRP A 156 12.80 16.95 2.98
CA TRP A 156 12.65 15.49 3.03
C TRP A 156 13.98 14.74 2.83
N GLU A 157 14.87 15.28 1.99
CA GLU A 157 16.21 14.76 1.70
C GLU A 157 17.13 14.71 2.93
N GLN A 158 16.96 15.66 3.85
CA GLN A 158 17.66 15.67 5.13
C GLN A 158 16.95 14.74 6.13
N ARG A 159 15.60 14.75 6.15
CA ARG A 159 14.79 13.89 7.03
C ARG A 159 15.02 12.40 6.83
N HIS A 160 15.10 11.90 5.60
CA HIS A 160 15.23 10.44 5.38
C HIS A 160 16.57 9.91 5.89
N ARG A 161 17.67 10.68 5.77
CA ARG A 161 18.97 10.31 6.32
C ARG A 161 18.94 10.27 7.84
N ALA A 162 18.31 11.28 8.46
CA ALA A 162 18.19 11.37 9.91
C ALA A 162 17.33 10.24 10.52
N MET A 163 16.31 9.75 9.83
CA MET A 163 15.40 8.70 10.34
C MET A 163 15.90 7.27 10.09
N GLY A 164 16.91 7.07 9.24
CA GLY A 164 17.43 5.75 8.91
C GLY A 164 17.99 4.98 10.12
N HIS A 165 18.90 5.60 10.87
CA HIS A 165 19.45 4.97 12.09
C HIS A 165 18.38 4.75 13.18
N PRO A 166 17.53 5.74 13.55
CA PRO A 166 16.43 5.52 14.48
C PRO A 166 15.50 4.37 14.08
N MET A 167 15.16 4.24 12.80
CA MET A 167 14.33 3.14 12.30
C MET A 167 15.02 1.78 12.44
N ARG A 168 16.34 1.70 12.20
CA ARG A 168 17.12 0.46 12.42
C ARG A 168 17.15 0.06 13.89
N VAL A 169 17.31 1.02 14.78
CA VAL A 169 17.23 0.78 16.23
C VAL A 169 15.84 0.25 16.60
N LEU A 170 14.77 0.90 16.12
CA LEU A 170 13.40 0.45 16.35
C LEU A 170 13.17 -0.99 15.85
N ALA A 171 13.57 -1.30 14.61
CA ALA A 171 13.44 -2.63 14.05
C ALA A 171 14.18 -3.69 14.89
N SER A 172 15.38 -3.35 15.36
CA SER A 172 16.17 -4.23 16.23
C SER A 172 15.52 -4.45 17.60
N GLN A 173 14.84 -3.45 18.16
CA GLN A 173 14.09 -3.60 19.41
C GLN A 173 12.82 -4.43 19.19
N MET A 174 12.08 -4.17 18.12
CA MET A 174 10.90 -4.97 17.76
C MET A 174 11.27 -6.44 17.56
N GLY A 175 12.42 -6.73 16.93
CA GLY A 175 12.89 -8.11 16.72
C GLY A 175 13.28 -8.85 18.00
N ARG A 176 13.48 -8.15 19.13
CA ARG A 176 13.73 -8.74 20.45
C ARG A 176 12.50 -8.78 21.35
N SER A 177 11.40 -8.15 20.94
CA SER A 177 10.15 -8.12 21.68
C SER A 177 9.35 -9.39 21.45
N GLU A 178 8.65 -9.85 22.49
CA GLU A 178 7.72 -10.97 22.40
C GLU A 178 6.45 -10.61 21.63
N ASP A 179 6.10 -9.33 21.51
CA ASP A 179 4.86 -8.86 20.89
C ASP A 179 4.90 -8.89 19.37
N PHE A 180 6.09 -8.90 18.77
CA PHE A 180 6.28 -8.80 17.32
C PHE A 180 7.02 -10.01 16.76
N MET A 181 6.70 -10.35 15.50
CA MET A 181 7.38 -11.39 14.72
C MET A 181 7.55 -10.93 13.27
N CYS A 182 8.34 -11.67 12.50
CA CYS A 182 8.60 -11.39 11.07
C CYS A 182 9.09 -9.95 10.80
N VAL A 183 9.88 -9.40 11.72
CA VAL A 183 10.37 -8.02 11.64
C VAL A 183 11.41 -7.92 10.53
N THR A 184 11.14 -7.07 9.54
CA THR A 184 12.04 -6.78 8.44
C THR A 184 12.13 -5.27 8.23
N MET A 185 13.31 -4.76 7.89
CA MET A 185 13.50 -3.36 7.55
C MET A 185 14.01 -3.26 6.12
N ARG A 186 13.42 -2.35 5.34
CA ARG A 186 13.91 -1.98 4.01
C ARG A 186 14.47 -0.57 4.05
N TRP A 187 15.73 -0.44 3.65
CA TRP A 187 16.36 0.87 3.45
C TRP A 187 15.85 1.50 2.15
N SER A 188 15.32 2.70 2.23
CA SER A 188 14.93 3.50 1.07
C SER A 188 14.84 4.98 1.44
N ASN A 189 14.54 5.86 0.48
CA ASN A 189 14.22 7.28 0.76
C ASN A 189 13.03 7.45 1.71
N TYR A 190 12.25 6.40 1.93
CA TYR A 190 11.20 6.29 2.94
C TYR A 190 11.43 4.97 3.69
N PRO A 191 12.27 4.94 4.74
CA PRO A 191 12.57 3.71 5.46
C PRO A 191 11.28 3.05 5.97
N ILE A 192 11.14 1.75 5.73
CA ILE A 192 9.94 0.97 6.08
C ILE A 192 10.36 -0.22 6.94
N ILE A 193 9.66 -0.42 8.04
CA ILE A 193 9.69 -1.64 8.85
C ILE A 193 8.37 -2.36 8.59
N ASN A 194 8.43 -3.64 8.24
CA ASN A 194 7.27 -4.52 8.29
C ASN A 194 7.44 -5.47 9.48
N ALA A 195 6.37 -5.69 10.23
CA ALA A 195 6.32 -6.65 11.32
C ALA A 195 4.92 -7.26 11.36
N GLN A 196 4.75 -8.31 12.15
CA GLN A 196 3.45 -8.88 12.44
C GLN A 196 3.25 -8.89 13.96
N HIS A 197 2.09 -8.45 14.43
CA HIS A 197 1.74 -8.60 15.84
C HIS A 197 1.55 -10.08 16.16
N ARG A 198 2.35 -10.59 17.10
CA ARG A 198 2.52 -12.03 17.33
C ARG A 198 1.20 -12.69 17.72
N ALA A 199 0.42 -12.09 18.63
CA ALA A 199 -0.79 -12.73 19.14
C ALA A 199 -1.92 -12.81 18.10
N THR A 200 -2.08 -11.77 17.26
CA THR A 200 -3.22 -11.65 16.34
C THR A 200 -2.88 -12.03 14.90
N GLY A 201 -1.61 -12.00 14.51
CA GLY A 201 -1.20 -12.15 13.12
C GLY A 201 -1.50 -10.92 12.24
N ILE A 202 -1.78 -9.76 12.83
CA ILE A 202 -1.99 -8.51 12.07
C ILE A 202 -0.66 -7.99 11.57
N ASP A 203 -0.57 -7.72 10.26
CA ASP A 203 0.60 -7.10 9.66
C ASP A 203 0.62 -5.60 9.99
N ILE A 204 1.82 -5.11 10.30
CA ILE A 204 2.11 -3.75 10.72
C ILE A 204 3.20 -3.21 9.80
N GLN A 205 2.94 -2.03 9.23
CA GLN A 205 3.91 -1.30 8.43
C GLN A 205 4.22 0.04 9.10
N ILE A 206 5.47 0.22 9.53
CA ILE A 206 5.96 1.47 10.10
C ILE A 206 6.82 2.17 9.06
N VAL A 207 6.43 3.37 8.64
CA VAL A 207 7.14 4.14 7.61
C VAL A 207 7.55 5.50 8.12
N SER A 208 8.76 5.92 7.79
CA SER A 208 9.10 7.34 7.85
C SER A 208 8.79 7.97 6.49
N SER A 209 7.78 8.84 6.46
CA SER A 209 7.31 9.53 5.25
C SER A 209 6.88 10.97 5.54
N PRO A 210 6.69 11.81 4.51
CA PRO A 210 5.90 13.05 4.59
C PRO A 210 4.46 12.76 5.00
N SER A 211 3.72 13.80 5.40
CA SER A 211 2.30 13.64 5.74
C SER A 211 1.47 13.22 4.52
N THR A 212 0.55 12.29 4.74
CA THR A 212 -0.43 11.79 3.77
C THR A 212 -1.78 12.53 3.84
N ALA A 213 -1.85 13.63 4.59
CA ALA A 213 -3.10 14.36 4.84
C ALA A 213 -3.81 14.83 3.56
N LYS A 214 -3.06 15.16 2.50
CA LYS A 214 -3.66 15.54 1.20
C LYS A 214 -4.35 14.35 0.54
N GLN A 215 -3.72 13.18 0.53
CA GLN A 215 -4.31 11.94 0.00
C GLN A 215 -5.55 11.52 0.83
N GLU A 216 -5.48 11.67 2.15
CA GLU A 216 -6.60 11.40 3.06
C GLU A 216 -7.79 12.34 2.78
N ALA A 217 -7.53 13.64 2.60
CA ALA A 217 -8.55 14.62 2.25
C ALA A 217 -9.22 14.30 0.90
N VAL A 218 -8.42 14.00 -0.14
CA VAL A 218 -8.94 13.53 -1.44
C VAL A 218 -9.81 12.29 -1.28
N THR A 219 -9.36 11.33 -0.46
CA THR A 219 -10.09 10.07 -0.24
C THR A 219 -11.45 10.35 0.40
N ALA A 220 -11.48 11.21 1.43
CA ALA A 220 -12.71 11.63 2.09
C ALA A 220 -13.66 12.35 1.14
N THR A 221 -13.15 13.27 0.30
CA THR A 221 -13.93 13.96 -0.72
C THR A 221 -14.60 12.97 -1.67
N TYR A 222 -13.86 12.04 -2.25
CA TYR A 222 -14.45 11.11 -3.23
C TYR A 222 -15.35 10.05 -2.60
N LEU A 223 -15.11 9.65 -1.36
CA LEU A 223 -16.05 8.79 -0.62
C LEU A 223 -17.38 9.50 -0.35
N ALA A 224 -17.36 10.81 -0.12
CA ALA A 224 -18.58 11.61 0.02
C ALA A 224 -19.28 11.84 -1.33
N GLU A 225 -18.53 12.06 -2.41
CA GLU A 225 -19.08 12.30 -3.75
C GLU A 225 -19.63 11.04 -4.44
N LEU A 226 -19.07 9.86 -4.16
CA LEU A 226 -19.36 8.60 -4.86
C LEU A 226 -19.86 7.53 -3.87
N PRO A 227 -21.19 7.39 -3.68
CA PRO A 227 -21.76 6.56 -2.62
C PRO A 227 -21.35 5.08 -2.64
N HIS A 228 -21.21 4.49 -3.84
CA HIS A 228 -20.87 3.08 -4.01
C HIS A 228 -19.35 2.81 -4.00
N LEU A 229 -18.51 3.85 -3.91
CA LEU A 229 -17.07 3.72 -4.08
C LEU A 229 -16.43 2.81 -3.04
N ARG A 230 -16.92 2.81 -1.79
CA ARG A 230 -16.41 1.92 -0.74
C ARG A 230 -16.64 0.45 -1.07
N ASP A 231 -17.86 0.10 -1.45
CA ASP A 231 -18.24 -1.29 -1.76
C ASP A 231 -17.45 -1.80 -2.97
N LEU A 232 -17.35 -0.97 -4.01
CA LEU A 232 -16.55 -1.25 -5.21
C LEU A 232 -15.06 -1.37 -4.89
N PHE A 233 -14.53 -0.54 -3.97
CA PHE A 233 -13.16 -0.63 -3.50
C PHE A 233 -12.90 -1.96 -2.79
N HIS A 234 -13.77 -2.40 -1.89
CA HIS A 234 -13.60 -3.68 -1.19
C HIS A 234 -13.55 -4.87 -2.16
N ILE A 235 -14.44 -4.89 -3.15
CA ILE A 235 -14.46 -5.95 -4.17
C ILE A 235 -13.18 -5.91 -5.01
N MET A 236 -12.83 -4.75 -5.57
CA MET A 236 -11.68 -4.63 -6.46
C MET A 236 -10.37 -4.89 -5.71
N ARG A 237 -10.25 -4.41 -4.47
CA ARG A 237 -9.07 -4.65 -3.62
C ARG A 237 -8.90 -6.12 -3.29
N THR A 238 -9.99 -6.84 -3.04
CA THR A 238 -9.97 -8.28 -2.78
C THR A 238 -9.72 -9.07 -4.06
N MET A 239 -10.37 -8.73 -5.17
CA MET A 239 -10.17 -9.34 -6.50
C MET A 239 -8.69 -9.31 -6.91
N LEU A 240 -8.04 -8.14 -6.77
CA LEU A 240 -6.63 -7.98 -7.09
C LEU A 240 -5.73 -8.63 -6.03
N GLY A 241 -6.10 -8.57 -4.75
CA GLY A 241 -5.34 -9.17 -3.66
C GLY A 241 -5.23 -10.68 -3.78
N MET A 242 -6.34 -11.34 -4.08
CA MET A 242 -6.41 -12.77 -4.38
C MET A 242 -5.63 -13.17 -5.64
N ARG A 243 -5.16 -12.21 -6.43
CA ARG A 243 -4.34 -12.45 -7.64
C ARG A 243 -2.90 -11.95 -7.47
N ASN A 244 -2.52 -11.53 -6.26
CA ASN A 244 -1.23 -10.93 -5.96
C ASN A 244 -0.90 -9.68 -6.81
N LEU A 245 -1.93 -8.90 -7.19
CA LEU A 245 -1.81 -7.70 -8.05
C LEU A 245 -1.86 -6.37 -7.28
N VAL A 246 -1.62 -6.41 -5.98
CA VAL A 246 -1.81 -5.25 -5.06
C VAL A 246 -0.52 -4.77 -4.42
N ASP A 247 0.53 -5.58 -4.47
CA ASP A 247 1.85 -5.21 -3.95
C ASP A 247 2.63 -4.44 -5.02
N VAL A 248 2.81 -3.14 -4.79
CA VAL A 248 3.55 -2.23 -5.68
C VAL A 248 4.99 -2.69 -5.87
N PHE A 249 5.60 -3.33 -4.86
CA PHE A 249 6.96 -3.82 -4.97
C PHE A 249 7.09 -4.89 -6.06
N ASN A 250 6.09 -5.76 -6.15
CA ASN A 250 5.99 -6.82 -7.16
C ASN A 250 5.27 -6.35 -8.45
N GLY A 251 5.14 -5.03 -8.67
CA GLY A 251 4.53 -4.49 -9.87
C GLY A 251 3.00 -4.33 -9.82
N GLY A 252 2.37 -4.60 -8.69
CA GLY A 252 0.93 -4.40 -8.50
C GLY A 252 0.51 -2.93 -8.38
N VAL A 253 -0.75 -2.72 -7.98
CA VAL A 253 -1.32 -1.39 -7.72
C VAL A 253 -1.62 -1.26 -6.23
N GLY A 254 -1.00 -0.27 -5.58
CA GLY A 254 -1.21 0.01 -4.16
C GLY A 254 -2.62 0.55 -3.88
N SER A 255 -3.06 0.49 -2.62
CA SER A 255 -4.43 0.83 -2.21
C SER A 255 -4.89 2.23 -2.65
N TYR A 256 -4.06 3.27 -2.47
CA TYR A 256 -4.40 4.62 -2.92
C TYR A 256 -4.46 4.73 -4.45
N GLY A 257 -3.52 4.11 -5.15
CA GLY A 257 -3.55 4.04 -6.62
C GLY A 257 -4.81 3.36 -7.15
N LEU A 258 -5.20 2.24 -6.55
CA LEU A 258 -6.45 1.54 -6.87
C LEU A 258 -7.66 2.43 -6.58
N PHE A 259 -7.70 3.11 -5.44
CA PHE A 259 -8.79 4.04 -5.11
C PHE A 259 -8.95 5.11 -6.20
N ILE A 260 -7.87 5.77 -6.60
CA ILE A 260 -7.89 6.79 -7.66
C ILE A 260 -8.23 6.18 -9.04
N MET A 261 -7.84 4.94 -9.32
CA MET A 261 -8.30 4.21 -10.51
C MET A 261 -9.83 4.10 -10.53
N LEU A 262 -10.44 3.67 -9.44
CA LEU A 262 -11.90 3.54 -9.38
C LEU A 262 -12.59 4.90 -9.56
N VAL A 263 -12.08 5.94 -8.90
CA VAL A 263 -12.60 7.31 -9.07
C VAL A 263 -12.50 7.76 -10.54
N ALA A 264 -11.35 7.56 -11.18
CA ALA A 264 -11.15 7.94 -12.58
C ALA A 264 -12.13 7.24 -13.52
N ALA A 265 -12.35 5.93 -13.34
CA ALA A 265 -13.31 5.16 -14.13
C ALA A 265 -14.75 5.65 -13.90
N LEU A 266 -15.17 5.81 -12.64
CA LEU A 266 -16.53 6.23 -12.28
C LEU A 266 -16.85 7.65 -12.76
N LYS A 267 -15.98 8.64 -12.48
CA LYS A 267 -16.17 10.02 -12.93
C LYS A 267 -16.18 10.13 -14.46
N ARG A 268 -15.46 9.25 -15.17
CA ARG A 268 -15.55 9.17 -16.64
C ARG A 268 -16.84 8.52 -17.11
N GLY A 269 -17.32 7.48 -16.43
CA GLY A 269 -18.62 6.84 -16.68
C GLY A 269 -19.79 7.82 -16.53
N GLN A 270 -19.75 8.70 -15.52
CA GLN A 270 -20.75 9.76 -15.32
C GLN A 270 -20.91 10.72 -16.51
N ARG A 271 -19.92 10.79 -17.40
CA ARG A 271 -19.91 11.63 -18.60
C ARG A 271 -20.29 10.88 -19.87
N SER A 272 -20.56 9.58 -19.78
CA SER A 272 -21.05 8.77 -20.89
C SER A 272 -22.45 9.20 -21.31
N SER A 273 -22.86 8.90 -22.55
CA SER A 273 -24.25 9.07 -23.00
C SER A 273 -25.22 8.21 -22.20
N ALA A 274 -24.75 7.08 -21.67
CA ALA A 274 -25.47 6.19 -20.76
C ALA A 274 -24.64 6.03 -19.47
N PRO A 275 -24.77 6.95 -18.49
CA PRO A 275 -24.01 6.87 -17.23
C PRO A 275 -24.41 5.65 -16.39
N PRO A 276 -23.45 4.89 -15.83
CA PRO A 276 -23.74 3.82 -14.88
C PRO A 276 -24.20 4.41 -13.54
N ARG A 277 -25.42 4.08 -13.12
CA ARG A 277 -26.07 4.65 -11.93
C ARG A 277 -26.11 3.68 -10.76
N THR A 278 -26.39 2.40 -11.04
CA THR A 278 -26.42 1.38 -9.99
C THR A 278 -25.02 0.90 -9.64
N VAL A 279 -24.84 0.31 -8.46
CA VAL A 279 -23.55 -0.29 -8.09
C VAL A 279 -23.13 -1.40 -9.05
N VAL A 280 -24.08 -2.15 -9.61
CA VAL A 280 -23.83 -3.21 -10.60
C VAL A 280 -23.32 -2.62 -11.92
N GLU A 281 -24.01 -1.62 -12.46
CA GLU A 281 -23.58 -0.93 -13.68
C GLU A 281 -22.20 -0.29 -13.50
N GLN A 282 -21.94 0.31 -12.34
CA GLN A 282 -20.66 0.92 -12.00
C GLN A 282 -19.54 -0.12 -11.88
N PHE A 283 -19.81 -1.26 -11.26
CA PHE A 283 -18.86 -2.37 -11.18
C PHE A 283 -18.50 -2.91 -12.57
N LEU A 284 -19.50 -3.18 -13.41
CA LEU A 284 -19.29 -3.64 -14.79
C LEU A 284 -18.54 -2.60 -15.62
N HIS A 285 -18.86 -1.31 -15.45
CA HIS A 285 -18.16 -0.20 -16.11
C HIS A 285 -16.69 -0.11 -15.70
N ILE A 286 -16.35 -0.28 -14.42
CA ILE A 286 -14.95 -0.29 -13.96
C ILE A 286 -14.16 -1.43 -14.63
N LEU A 287 -14.73 -2.64 -14.66
CA LEU A 287 -14.09 -3.79 -15.29
C LEU A 287 -13.89 -3.58 -16.78
N ASP A 288 -14.92 -3.12 -17.49
CA ASP A 288 -14.90 -2.83 -18.93
C ASP A 288 -13.89 -1.72 -19.27
N PHE A 289 -13.89 -0.65 -18.47
CA PHE A 289 -12.97 0.47 -18.62
C PHE A 289 -11.51 0.02 -18.57
N TYR A 290 -11.12 -0.73 -17.54
CA TYR A 290 -9.73 -1.16 -17.37
C TYR A 290 -9.34 -2.32 -18.28
N ALA A 291 -10.28 -3.19 -18.68
CA ALA A 291 -10.04 -4.20 -19.70
C ALA A 291 -9.61 -3.59 -21.04
N HIS A 292 -10.11 -2.40 -21.40
CA HIS A 292 -9.89 -1.77 -22.71
C HIS A 292 -9.11 -0.44 -22.66
N PHE A 293 -8.64 -0.01 -21.49
CA PHE A 293 -7.93 1.26 -21.38
C PHE A 293 -6.62 1.24 -22.19
N PRO A 294 -6.37 2.23 -23.09
CA PRO A 294 -5.21 2.24 -23.97
C PRO A 294 -3.94 2.71 -23.24
N LEU A 295 -3.36 1.80 -22.43
CA LEU A 295 -2.21 2.07 -21.58
C LEU A 295 -0.99 2.60 -22.33
N THR A 296 -0.77 2.22 -23.58
CA THR A 296 0.42 2.61 -24.34
C THR A 296 0.38 4.06 -24.81
N THR A 297 -0.81 4.65 -24.98
CA THR A 297 -0.96 5.99 -25.56
C THR A 297 -1.47 7.02 -24.57
N ASP A 298 -2.21 6.60 -23.54
CA ASP A 298 -2.95 7.51 -22.68
C ASP A 298 -2.54 7.37 -21.20
N GLY A 299 -2.49 8.52 -20.52
CA GLY A 299 -2.55 8.62 -19.06
C GLY A 299 -3.93 9.09 -18.60
N LEU A 300 -4.21 8.96 -17.31
CA LEU A 300 -5.48 9.31 -16.68
C LEU A 300 -5.31 10.43 -15.67
N THR A 301 -6.23 11.38 -15.71
CA THR A 301 -6.40 12.36 -14.64
C THR A 301 -7.84 12.40 -14.16
N VAL A 302 -8.02 12.71 -12.88
CA VAL A 302 -9.34 12.93 -12.26
C VAL A 302 -9.69 14.42 -12.27
N GLU A 303 -8.72 15.29 -11.98
CA GLU A 303 -8.90 16.74 -11.80
C GLU A 303 -8.05 17.55 -12.81
N PRO A 304 -8.51 18.73 -13.24
CA PRO A 304 -9.80 19.37 -12.95
C PRO A 304 -10.97 18.76 -13.75
N ARG A 305 -10.67 17.82 -14.67
CA ARG A 305 -11.68 17.09 -15.44
C ARG A 305 -11.24 15.65 -15.64
N PRO A 306 -12.13 14.65 -15.44
CA PRO A 306 -11.81 13.25 -15.62
C PRO A 306 -11.64 12.93 -17.11
N LYS A 307 -10.41 13.01 -17.62
CA LYS A 307 -10.08 12.78 -19.04
C LYS A 307 -8.74 12.08 -19.22
N PRO A 308 -8.60 11.26 -20.27
CA PRO A 308 -7.31 10.82 -20.75
C PRO A 308 -6.49 12.00 -21.27
N PHE A 309 -5.19 11.92 -21.10
CA PHE A 309 -4.22 12.79 -21.76
C PHE A 309 -3.18 11.94 -22.49
N LYS A 310 -2.65 12.46 -23.59
CA LYS A 310 -1.70 11.71 -24.42
C LYS A 310 -0.33 11.64 -23.74
N LYS A 311 0.24 10.43 -23.74
CA LYS A 311 1.65 10.22 -23.46
C LYS A 311 2.49 10.77 -24.60
N HIS A 312 3.68 11.28 -24.27
CA HIS A 312 4.59 11.88 -25.24
C HIS A 312 5.96 11.17 -25.23
N PRO A 313 6.55 10.86 -26.40
CA PRO A 313 7.88 10.27 -26.48
C PRO A 313 8.96 11.24 -25.99
N LEU A 314 9.88 10.81 -25.11
CA LEU A 314 10.99 11.65 -24.65
C LEU A 314 11.86 12.14 -25.81
N ASN A 315 12.23 11.25 -26.73
CA ASN A 315 13.06 11.55 -27.90
C ASN A 315 12.39 12.50 -28.89
N SER A 316 11.06 12.55 -28.92
CA SER A 316 10.30 13.47 -29.77
C SER A 316 10.18 14.90 -29.20
N ILE A 317 10.57 15.10 -27.94
CA ILE A 317 10.56 16.40 -27.30
C ILE A 317 11.99 16.92 -27.22
N ALA A 318 12.25 18.03 -27.94
CA ALA A 318 13.55 18.70 -27.86
C ALA A 318 13.92 19.03 -26.41
N SER A 319 15.22 18.95 -26.10
CA SER A 319 15.75 19.23 -24.76
C SER A 319 15.22 20.57 -24.24
N GLY A 320 14.79 20.59 -22.97
CA GLY A 320 14.21 21.78 -22.34
C GLY A 320 12.75 22.11 -22.72
N VAL A 321 12.18 21.56 -23.79
CA VAL A 321 10.77 21.85 -24.17
C VAL A 321 9.79 21.30 -23.14
N ARG A 322 10.01 20.09 -22.61
CA ARG A 322 9.20 19.52 -21.53
C ARG A 322 9.21 20.45 -20.31
N GLN A 323 10.40 20.86 -19.88
CA GLN A 323 10.58 21.75 -18.74
C GLN A 323 9.91 23.12 -18.97
N SER A 324 10.05 23.67 -20.17
CA SER A 324 9.37 24.91 -20.58
C SER A 324 7.85 24.78 -20.53
N ARG A 325 7.28 23.66 -20.97
CA ARG A 325 5.82 23.41 -20.91
C ARG A 325 5.32 23.24 -19.48
N ILE A 326 6.09 22.57 -18.62
CA ILE A 326 5.80 22.47 -17.18
C ILE A 326 5.78 23.88 -16.57
N HIS A 327 6.85 24.66 -16.74
CA HIS A 327 6.92 26.03 -16.22
C HIS A 327 5.84 26.94 -16.77
N ALA A 328 5.49 26.83 -18.06
CA ALA A 328 4.43 27.60 -18.67
C ALA A 328 3.05 27.30 -18.06
N ALA A 329 2.77 26.04 -17.73
CA ALA A 329 1.54 25.65 -17.04
C ALA A 329 1.53 26.12 -15.58
N SER A 330 2.63 25.94 -14.85
CA SER A 330 2.77 26.42 -13.47
C SER A 330 2.63 27.94 -13.35
N ARG A 331 3.15 28.72 -14.31
CA ARG A 331 2.94 30.19 -14.37
C ARG A 331 1.48 30.61 -14.54
N ARG A 332 0.62 29.69 -15.00
CA ARG A 332 -0.83 29.90 -15.15
C ARG A 332 -1.62 29.26 -14.00
N SER A 333 -0.93 28.75 -12.97
CA SER A 333 -1.53 28.00 -11.86
C SER A 333 -2.35 26.79 -12.31
N ASP A 334 -1.94 26.16 -13.43
CA ASP A 334 -2.54 24.92 -13.94
C ASP A 334 -1.65 23.72 -13.55
N ASP A 335 -1.68 23.39 -12.26
CA ASP A 335 -0.84 22.33 -11.68
C ASP A 335 -1.16 20.96 -12.28
N ALA A 336 -2.43 20.70 -12.61
CA ALA A 336 -2.84 19.49 -13.30
C ALA A 336 -2.16 19.37 -14.67
N ARG A 337 -2.13 20.45 -15.46
CA ARG A 337 -1.45 20.44 -16.75
C ARG A 337 0.06 20.35 -16.62
N ALA A 338 0.66 21.04 -15.65
CA ALA A 338 2.08 20.92 -15.35
C ALA A 338 2.44 19.46 -15.01
N GLY A 339 1.63 18.83 -14.15
CA GLY A 339 1.73 17.43 -13.80
C GLY A 339 1.61 16.48 -14.99
N GLN A 340 0.66 16.71 -15.91
CA GLN A 340 0.51 15.90 -17.13
C GLN A 340 1.77 15.93 -18.01
N TRP A 341 2.44 17.10 -18.12
CA TRP A 341 3.73 17.20 -18.80
C TRP A 341 4.85 16.50 -18.04
N ALA A 342 4.79 16.51 -16.71
CA ALA A 342 5.77 15.82 -15.87
C ALA A 342 5.63 14.30 -15.98
N ILE A 343 4.42 13.74 -15.87
CA ILE A 343 4.23 12.29 -15.76
C ILE A 343 3.88 11.59 -17.06
N GLY A 344 3.32 12.32 -18.04
CA GLY A 344 2.80 11.78 -19.29
C GLY A 344 3.86 11.35 -20.29
N VAL A 345 4.94 10.77 -19.80
CA VAL A 345 6.09 10.38 -20.60
C VAL A 345 5.93 8.94 -21.05
N LEU A 346 6.13 8.70 -22.35
CA LEU A 346 6.24 7.34 -22.88
C LEU A 346 7.61 6.77 -22.50
N ARG A 347 7.60 5.66 -21.77
CA ARG A 347 8.82 4.92 -21.41
C ARG A 347 9.14 3.93 -22.52
N PRO A 348 10.29 4.04 -23.22
CA PRO A 348 10.59 3.21 -24.39
C PRO A 348 10.50 1.70 -24.10
N LEU A 349 11.02 1.28 -22.95
CA LEU A 349 11.07 -0.13 -22.55
C LEU A 349 9.76 -0.64 -21.95
N GLN A 350 8.90 0.25 -21.44
CA GLN A 350 7.67 -0.12 -20.74
C GLN A 350 6.54 0.86 -21.07
N PRO A 351 6.15 0.98 -22.35
CA PRO A 351 5.15 1.96 -22.79
C PRO A 351 3.77 1.69 -22.16
N TYR A 352 3.52 0.44 -21.78
CA TYR A 352 2.28 -0.06 -21.20
C TYR A 352 2.07 0.30 -19.72
N LEU A 353 3.02 0.92 -19.02
CA LEU A 353 2.81 1.27 -17.61
C LEU A 353 1.61 2.20 -17.45
N LEU A 354 0.79 1.97 -16.44
CA LEU A 354 -0.28 2.89 -16.08
C LEU A 354 0.34 4.27 -15.82
N CYS A 355 -0.27 5.32 -16.37
CA CYS A 355 0.06 6.70 -16.03
C CYS A 355 -1.18 7.30 -15.39
N LEU A 356 -1.16 7.48 -14.08
CA LEU A 356 -2.31 7.91 -13.29
C LEU A 356 -1.92 9.11 -12.44
N GLN A 357 -2.45 10.28 -12.80
CA GLN A 357 -2.18 11.52 -12.10
C GLN A 357 -2.81 11.50 -10.71
N ASP A 358 -1.98 11.72 -9.70
CA ASP A 358 -2.42 11.89 -8.33
C ASP A 358 -3.09 13.27 -8.14
N PRO A 359 -4.36 13.34 -7.71
CA PRO A 359 -5.03 14.61 -7.43
C PRO A 359 -4.48 15.34 -6.19
N ALA A 360 -3.81 14.64 -5.25
CA ALA A 360 -3.17 15.25 -4.09
C ALA A 360 -1.80 15.88 -4.41
N ASP A 361 -1.13 15.36 -5.44
CA ASP A 361 0.12 15.87 -6.00
C ASP A 361 0.16 15.60 -7.52
N PRO A 362 -0.25 16.57 -8.36
CA PRO A 362 -0.34 16.36 -9.81
C PRO A 362 0.95 15.89 -10.50
N THR A 363 2.10 16.05 -9.86
CA THR A 363 3.41 15.63 -10.38
C THR A 363 3.76 14.18 -10.04
N ASN A 364 2.99 13.55 -9.16
CA ASN A 364 3.14 12.15 -8.78
C ASN A 364 2.33 11.23 -9.71
N ASP A 365 3.00 10.22 -10.26
CA ASP A 365 2.37 9.17 -11.07
C ASP A 365 2.14 7.92 -10.23
N LEU A 366 0.88 7.64 -9.91
CA LEU A 366 0.46 6.48 -9.12
C LEU A 366 0.66 5.16 -9.86
N GLY A 367 0.76 5.18 -11.20
CA GLY A 367 0.93 3.99 -12.03
C GLY A 367 2.37 3.67 -12.40
N ARG A 368 3.34 4.53 -12.04
CA ARG A 368 4.75 4.43 -12.47
C ARG A 368 5.46 3.12 -12.11
N LYS A 369 4.93 2.36 -11.14
CA LYS A 369 5.47 1.06 -10.68
C LYS A 369 4.53 -0.10 -10.95
N SER A 370 3.44 0.10 -11.68
CA SER A 370 2.44 -0.94 -11.97
C SER A 370 2.92 -1.87 -13.09
N ASN A 371 4.06 -2.54 -12.88
CA ASN A 371 4.69 -3.43 -13.86
C ASN A 371 3.80 -4.60 -14.25
N ALA A 372 2.85 -5.02 -13.40
CA ALA A 372 1.92 -6.12 -13.66
C ALA A 372 0.59 -5.65 -14.30
N ILE A 373 0.49 -4.39 -14.77
CA ILE A 373 -0.78 -3.80 -15.23
C ILE A 373 -1.46 -4.58 -16.37
N LYS A 374 -0.71 -5.23 -17.27
CA LYS A 374 -1.32 -6.06 -18.32
C LYS A 374 -2.05 -7.29 -17.76
N HIS A 375 -1.57 -7.86 -16.66
CA HIS A 375 -2.27 -8.93 -15.94
C HIS A 375 -3.54 -8.42 -15.28
N LEU A 376 -3.51 -7.19 -14.78
CA LEU A 376 -4.71 -6.52 -14.26
C LEU A 376 -5.75 -6.34 -15.38
N GLN A 377 -5.38 -5.83 -16.56
CA GLN A 377 -6.30 -5.68 -17.70
C GLN A 377 -6.91 -7.03 -18.11
N ALA A 378 -6.07 -8.06 -18.29
CA ALA A 378 -6.53 -9.41 -18.62
C ALA A 378 -7.46 -9.98 -17.55
N SER A 379 -7.19 -9.69 -16.28
CA SER A 379 -8.05 -10.10 -15.16
C SER A 379 -9.39 -9.38 -15.16
N CYS A 380 -9.41 -8.07 -15.41
CA CYS A 380 -10.65 -7.32 -15.58
C CYS A 380 -11.49 -7.86 -16.75
N GLN A 381 -10.86 -8.16 -17.89
CA GLN A 381 -11.54 -8.72 -19.05
C GLN A 381 -12.16 -10.10 -18.77
N TYR A 382 -11.38 -11.02 -18.18
CA TYR A 382 -11.86 -12.36 -17.84
C TYR A 382 -13.03 -12.31 -16.85
N VAL A 383 -12.89 -11.50 -15.79
CA VAL A 383 -13.93 -11.33 -14.77
C VAL A 383 -15.19 -10.71 -15.36
N LEU A 384 -15.06 -9.70 -16.23
CA LEU A 384 -16.20 -9.07 -16.90
C LEU A 384 -17.02 -10.08 -17.72
N ILE A 385 -16.35 -10.90 -18.54
CA ILE A 385 -16.99 -11.94 -19.34
C ILE A 385 -17.70 -12.95 -18.43
N GLY A 386 -17.02 -13.40 -17.37
CA GLY A 386 -17.56 -14.35 -16.41
C GLY A 386 -18.79 -13.82 -15.68
N VAL A 387 -18.76 -12.57 -15.22
CA VAL A 387 -19.90 -11.92 -14.54
C VAL A 387 -21.06 -11.75 -15.51
N ARG A 388 -20.85 -11.20 -16.72
CA ARG A 388 -21.91 -11.04 -17.73
C ARG A 388 -22.59 -12.37 -18.06
N LYS A 389 -21.81 -13.43 -18.28
CA LYS A 389 -22.35 -14.78 -18.53
C LYS A 389 -23.21 -15.29 -17.37
N LYS A 390 -22.80 -15.05 -16.12
CA LYS A 390 -23.61 -15.41 -14.94
C LYS A 390 -24.90 -14.58 -14.88
N LEU A 391 -24.83 -13.27 -15.15
CA LEU A 391 -26.04 -12.44 -15.17
C LEU A 391 -27.06 -12.95 -16.20
N GLU A 392 -26.60 -13.22 -17.43
CA GLU A 392 -27.43 -13.79 -18.51
C GLU A 392 -28.08 -15.12 -18.14
N LEU A 393 -27.32 -16.02 -17.50
CA LEU A 393 -27.82 -17.32 -17.07
C LEU A 393 -28.87 -17.19 -15.93
N VAL A 394 -28.75 -16.20 -15.03
CA VAL A 394 -29.81 -15.92 -14.05
C VAL A 394 -31.06 -15.38 -14.72
N ASP A 395 -30.92 -14.38 -15.60
CA ASP A 395 -32.07 -13.75 -16.26
C ASP A 395 -32.81 -14.75 -17.16
N ALA A 396 -32.08 -15.69 -17.78
CA ALA A 396 -32.65 -16.81 -18.52
C ALA A 396 -33.29 -17.90 -17.63
N ARG A 397 -33.31 -17.74 -16.31
CA ARG A 397 -33.76 -18.74 -15.31
C ARG A 397 -33.00 -20.07 -15.39
N ARG A 398 -31.75 -20.02 -15.82
CA ARG A 398 -30.82 -21.16 -15.99
C ARG A 398 -29.73 -21.19 -14.91
N ARG A 399 -29.96 -20.54 -13.77
CA ARG A 399 -29.02 -20.49 -12.64
C ARG A 399 -28.59 -21.88 -12.14
N THR A 400 -29.45 -22.89 -12.24
CA THR A 400 -29.14 -24.28 -11.87
C THR A 400 -27.98 -24.89 -12.67
N GLU A 401 -27.62 -24.30 -13.81
CA GLU A 401 -26.53 -24.77 -14.67
C GLU A 401 -25.14 -24.45 -14.15
N TRP A 402 -25.00 -23.57 -13.16
CA TRP A 402 -23.71 -23.32 -12.51
C TRP A 402 -23.73 -23.76 -11.04
N ARG A 403 -22.59 -24.24 -10.55
CA ARG A 403 -22.50 -24.97 -9.27
C ARG A 403 -22.56 -24.04 -8.05
N GLN A 404 -22.03 -22.83 -8.16
CA GLN A 404 -21.85 -21.91 -7.03
C GLN A 404 -23.10 -21.09 -6.72
N ASP A 405 -23.28 -20.72 -5.46
CA ASP A 405 -24.43 -19.92 -5.04
C ASP A 405 -24.16 -18.41 -5.21
N SER A 406 -22.91 -17.97 -5.32
CA SER A 406 -22.55 -16.57 -5.53
C SER A 406 -22.14 -16.23 -6.98
N ILE A 407 -22.58 -15.06 -7.46
CA ILE A 407 -22.07 -14.44 -8.68
C ILE A 407 -20.62 -13.98 -8.45
N LEU A 408 -20.35 -13.33 -7.31
CA LEU A 408 -19.05 -12.78 -6.93
C LEU A 408 -17.93 -13.81 -6.74
N ASP A 409 -18.22 -15.11 -6.57
CA ASP A 409 -17.18 -16.16 -6.50
C ASP A 409 -16.23 -16.15 -7.72
N GLY A 410 -16.74 -15.80 -8.92
CA GLY A 410 -15.89 -15.65 -10.11
C GLY A 410 -14.99 -14.40 -10.10
N VAL A 411 -15.33 -13.42 -9.26
CA VAL A 411 -14.61 -12.17 -9.07
C VAL A 411 -13.53 -12.36 -8.01
N VAL A 412 -13.94 -12.65 -6.77
CA VAL A 412 -13.06 -12.67 -5.60
C VAL A 412 -12.50 -14.05 -5.28
N GLY A 413 -12.94 -15.11 -5.98
CA GLY A 413 -12.58 -16.48 -5.67
C GLY A 413 -13.12 -16.92 -4.31
N ARG A 414 -12.50 -17.96 -3.75
CA ARG A 414 -12.83 -18.50 -2.42
C ARG A 414 -12.11 -17.72 -1.30
N CYS A 415 -12.13 -16.39 -1.35
CA CYS A 415 -11.36 -15.55 -0.43
C CYS A 415 -11.80 -15.71 1.02
N HIS A 416 -13.07 -16.04 1.28
CA HIS A 416 -13.57 -16.29 2.63
C HIS A 416 -12.85 -17.44 3.33
N GLU A 417 -12.41 -18.45 2.56
CA GLU A 417 -11.69 -19.61 3.08
C GLU A 417 -10.20 -19.32 3.21
N VAL A 418 -9.61 -18.63 2.23
CA VAL A 418 -8.20 -18.20 2.29
C VAL A 418 -7.95 -17.27 3.48
N LEU A 419 -8.92 -16.41 3.81
CA LEU A 419 -8.79 -15.44 4.89
C LEU A 419 -9.35 -15.93 6.24
N GLN A 420 -9.98 -17.12 6.28
CA GLN A 420 -10.75 -17.58 7.44
C GLN A 420 -9.93 -17.61 8.72
N GLU A 421 -8.78 -18.28 8.70
CA GLU A 421 -7.97 -18.48 9.91
C GLU A 421 -7.37 -17.16 10.42
N ARG A 422 -6.92 -16.30 9.50
CA ARG A 422 -6.40 -14.97 9.87
C ARG A 422 -7.47 -14.13 10.54
N ARG A 423 -8.71 -14.14 10.02
CA ARG A 423 -9.83 -13.41 10.63
C ARG A 423 -10.24 -13.98 11.97
N ARG A 424 -10.39 -15.31 12.06
CA ARG A 424 -10.74 -16.02 13.30
C ARG A 424 -9.80 -15.63 14.44
N ARG A 425 -8.50 -15.66 14.19
CA ARG A 425 -7.47 -15.30 15.18
C ARG A 425 -7.61 -13.87 15.70
N VAL A 426 -7.87 -12.91 14.82
CA VAL A 426 -8.06 -11.50 15.19
C VAL A 426 -9.36 -11.31 15.96
N GLU A 427 -10.44 -11.95 15.51
CA GLU A 427 -11.77 -11.84 16.12
C GLU A 427 -11.80 -12.45 17.54
N GLU A 428 -11.23 -13.65 17.73
CA GLU A 428 -11.13 -14.31 19.03
C GLU A 428 -10.32 -13.48 20.02
N TRP A 429 -9.16 -12.98 19.61
CA TRP A 429 -8.33 -12.11 20.45
C TRP A 429 -9.05 -10.80 20.81
N GLY A 430 -9.80 -10.23 19.86
CA GLY A 430 -10.61 -9.03 20.11
C GLY A 430 -11.73 -9.26 21.11
N LYS A 431 -12.42 -10.41 21.05
CA LYS A 431 -13.46 -10.79 22.02
C LYS A 431 -12.87 -10.98 23.41
N GLU A 432 -11.77 -11.74 23.51
CA GLU A 432 -11.07 -11.99 24.77
C GLU A 432 -10.67 -10.67 25.46
N LYS A 433 -10.09 -9.71 24.72
CA LYS A 433 -9.69 -8.42 25.29
C LYS A 433 -10.87 -7.55 25.68
N ALA A 434 -11.97 -7.57 24.91
CA ALA A 434 -13.18 -6.84 25.26
C ALA A 434 -13.82 -7.38 26.55
N GLU A 435 -13.86 -8.71 26.72
CA GLU A 435 -14.37 -9.36 27.93
C GLU A 435 -13.52 -9.02 29.17
N LEU A 436 -12.19 -9.03 29.03
CA LEU A 436 -11.27 -8.64 30.10
C LEU A 436 -11.44 -7.17 30.50
N GLU A 437 -11.62 -6.26 29.53
CA GLU A 437 -11.87 -4.85 29.82
C GLU A 437 -13.21 -4.63 30.52
N GLU A 438 -14.25 -5.37 30.13
CA GLU A 438 -15.55 -5.33 30.80
C GLU A 438 -15.46 -5.83 32.24
N LEU A 439 -14.75 -6.94 32.47
CA LEU A 439 -14.53 -7.48 33.81
C LEU A 439 -13.79 -6.49 34.71
N ARG A 440 -12.71 -5.89 34.20
CA ARG A 440 -11.96 -4.85 34.92
C ARG A 440 -12.83 -3.64 35.28
N ARG A 441 -13.68 -3.17 34.37
CA ARG A 441 -14.63 -2.07 34.64
C ARG A 441 -15.65 -2.43 35.72
N ARG A 442 -16.11 -3.69 35.77
CA ARG A 442 -17.02 -4.16 36.81
C ARG A 442 -16.34 -4.20 38.18
N GLU A 443 -15.06 -4.60 38.24
CA GLU A 443 -14.27 -4.60 39.46
C GLU A 443 -13.99 -3.18 39.96
N GLU A 444 -13.54 -2.28 39.08
CA GLU A 444 -13.32 -0.86 39.41
C GLU A 444 -14.64 -0.15 39.82
N GLY A 445 -15.76 -0.48 39.18
CA GLY A 445 -17.09 0.02 39.53
C GLY A 445 -17.65 -0.55 40.83
N ALA A 446 -17.33 -1.80 41.18
CA ALA A 446 -17.72 -2.40 42.46
C ALA A 446 -16.95 -1.78 43.63
N VAL A 447 -15.65 -1.48 43.44
CA VAL A 447 -14.82 -0.80 44.44
C VAL A 447 -15.30 0.65 44.66
N GLY A 448 -15.81 1.33 43.63
CA GLY A 448 -16.38 2.69 43.73
C GLY A 448 -17.72 2.82 44.46
N THR A 449 -18.38 1.73 44.83
CA THR A 449 -19.66 1.73 45.59
C THR A 449 -19.52 1.34 47.06
N GLY A 450 -18.30 1.15 47.54
CA GLY A 450 -17.99 0.67 48.89
C GLY A 450 -17.87 1.73 50.00
N GLU A 451 -17.84 3.03 49.69
CA GLU A 451 -17.75 4.10 50.71
C GLU A 451 -18.48 5.38 50.28
N ALA A 452 -19.75 5.51 50.69
CA ALA A 452 -20.42 6.80 50.92
C ALA A 452 -21.76 6.61 51.65
N GLY A 453 -21.70 6.18 52.92
CA GLY A 453 -22.74 6.45 53.90
C GLY A 453 -22.43 7.75 54.61
N GLY A 454 -23.00 8.87 54.16
CA GLY A 454 -22.86 10.17 54.82
C GLY A 454 -23.32 11.31 53.91
N GLY A 455 -24.56 11.76 54.09
CA GLY A 455 -25.11 12.83 53.27
C GLY A 455 -24.52 14.20 53.58
N GLN A 456 -24.33 15.04 52.56
CA GLN A 456 -24.55 16.48 52.66
C GLN A 456 -24.74 17.12 51.27
N GLU A 457 -25.45 18.24 51.30
CA GLU A 457 -26.17 18.93 50.24
C GLU A 457 -25.35 19.45 49.05
N VAL A 458 -26.12 19.68 47.98
CA VAL A 458 -25.78 20.32 46.71
C VAL A 458 -25.42 21.79 46.90
N ILE A 459 -24.23 22.23 46.46
CA ILE A 459 -24.01 23.58 45.91
C ILE A 459 -23.00 23.49 44.74
N ALA A 460 -23.40 24.03 43.59
CA ALA A 460 -22.56 24.20 42.41
C ALA A 460 -21.74 25.50 42.49
N VAL A 461 -20.44 25.46 42.17
CA VAL A 461 -19.67 26.64 41.72
C VAL A 461 -18.58 26.21 40.72
N GLU A 462 -18.43 27.02 39.68
CA GLU A 462 -17.47 26.97 38.58
C GLU A 462 -16.00 27.13 39.01
N GLY A 463 -15.07 26.63 38.17
CA GLY A 463 -13.90 27.43 37.77
C GLY A 463 -12.50 26.99 38.24
N ILE A 464 -11.64 26.79 37.22
CA ILE A 464 -10.23 27.19 37.12
C ILE A 464 -9.13 26.22 37.60
N ALA A 465 -8.14 26.12 36.71
CA ALA A 465 -6.83 25.45 36.69
C ALA A 465 -5.97 25.52 37.96
N THR A 466 -5.08 24.53 38.16
CA THR A 466 -3.62 24.59 37.88
C THR A 466 -2.90 23.30 38.34
N GLU A 467 -1.79 22.97 37.65
CA GLU A 467 -0.49 22.42 38.11
C GLU A 467 -0.43 21.81 39.52
N GLY A 468 0.20 20.67 39.83
CA GLY A 468 1.42 20.01 39.36
C GLY A 468 1.99 19.21 40.55
N THR A 469 3.08 18.45 40.32
CA THR A 469 3.91 17.67 41.28
C THR A 469 3.35 16.29 41.68
N ALA A 470 3.95 15.19 41.20
CA ALA A 470 5.21 14.55 41.62
C ALA A 470 5.06 13.73 42.91
N ALA A 471 5.11 12.40 42.76
CA ALA A 471 5.41 11.47 43.84
C ALA A 471 6.24 10.31 43.26
N GLU A 472 7.46 10.23 43.75
CA GLU A 472 8.42 9.15 43.58
C GLU A 472 8.02 7.93 44.43
N GLY A 473 8.50 6.75 44.02
CA GLY A 473 9.02 5.78 44.98
C GLY A 473 8.48 4.36 44.89
N MET A 474 9.44 3.42 44.86
CA MET A 474 9.35 1.98 45.15
C MET A 474 8.86 1.12 43.96
N GLY A 475 9.67 0.32 43.28
CA GLY A 475 10.87 -0.41 43.71
C GLY A 475 10.51 -1.86 43.99
N GLU A 476 10.19 -2.62 42.94
CA GLU A 476 10.05 -4.08 43.01
C GLU A 476 11.01 -4.72 42.01
N GLU A 477 12.03 -5.38 42.57
CA GLU A 477 12.90 -6.32 41.88
C GLU A 477 12.07 -7.54 41.49
N VAL A 478 11.96 -7.80 40.18
CA VAL A 478 11.44 -9.06 39.65
C VAL A 478 12.60 -9.77 38.96
N GLY A 479 12.90 -10.96 39.45
CA GLY A 479 14.03 -11.79 39.03
C GLY A 479 14.01 -12.11 37.55
N GLU A 480 15.20 -12.01 36.94
CA GLU A 480 15.51 -12.49 35.60
C GLU A 480 15.38 -14.03 35.56
N GLU A 481 14.28 -14.55 35.03
CA GLU A 481 14.29 -15.89 34.44
C GLU A 481 14.69 -15.75 32.97
N SER A 482 15.98 -15.90 32.72
CA SER A 482 16.56 -16.01 31.39
C SER A 482 16.08 -17.30 30.72
N GLY A 483 15.06 -17.21 29.86
CA GLY A 483 14.72 -18.27 28.92
C GLY A 483 15.85 -18.45 27.91
N GLU A 484 16.67 -19.49 28.10
CA GLU A 484 17.71 -19.86 27.15
C GLU A 484 17.08 -20.28 25.81
N LEU A 485 17.38 -19.50 24.76
CA LEU A 485 17.06 -19.83 23.38
C LEU A 485 17.65 -21.20 23.02
N SER A 486 16.87 -22.03 22.31
CA SER A 486 17.37 -23.32 21.83
C SER A 486 18.61 -23.11 20.94
N GLU A 487 19.57 -24.04 20.99
CA GLU A 487 20.78 -23.97 20.15
C GLU A 487 20.45 -23.87 18.64
N ALA A 488 19.31 -24.42 18.23
CA ALA A 488 18.81 -24.32 16.86
C ALA A 488 18.40 -22.90 16.48
N ASP A 489 17.76 -22.16 17.40
CA ASP A 489 17.33 -20.78 17.18
C ASP A 489 18.51 -19.81 17.22
N ARG A 490 19.48 -20.03 18.12
CA ARG A 490 20.76 -19.28 18.12
C ARG A 490 21.52 -19.49 16.81
N ALA A 491 21.63 -20.73 16.34
CA ALA A 491 22.32 -21.04 15.08
C ALA A 491 21.59 -20.46 13.84
N ALA A 492 20.25 -20.45 13.82
CA ALA A 492 19.49 -19.82 12.75
C ALA A 492 19.66 -18.28 12.74
N TRP A 493 19.67 -17.69 13.93
CA TRP A 493 19.90 -16.26 14.11
C TRP A 493 21.32 -15.83 13.73
N GLU A 494 22.35 -16.59 14.10
CA GLU A 494 23.74 -16.33 13.73
C GLU A 494 23.97 -16.45 12.22
N ARG A 495 23.39 -17.47 11.56
CA ARG A 495 23.44 -17.59 10.08
C ARG A 495 22.80 -16.40 9.38
N SER A 496 21.68 -15.90 9.90
CA SER A 496 21.03 -14.70 9.35
C SER A 496 21.89 -13.45 9.51
N ARG A 497 22.62 -13.34 10.62
CA ARG A 497 23.50 -12.20 10.93
C ARG A 497 24.79 -12.23 10.10
N GLU A 498 25.32 -13.41 9.82
CA GLU A 498 26.48 -13.60 8.93
C GLU A 498 26.12 -13.27 7.48
N ALA A 499 24.93 -13.69 7.01
CA ALA A 499 24.43 -13.33 5.70
C ALA A 499 24.24 -11.81 5.55
N GLU A 500 23.65 -11.15 6.55
CA GLU A 500 23.48 -9.68 6.56
C GLU A 500 24.81 -8.93 6.62
N ARG A 501 25.80 -9.45 7.37
CA ARG A 501 27.15 -8.87 7.42
C ARG A 501 27.88 -9.02 6.09
N ALA A 502 27.74 -10.16 5.42
CA ALA A 502 28.32 -10.40 4.10
C ALA A 502 27.71 -9.46 3.05
N GLU A 503 26.39 -9.27 3.06
CA GLU A 503 25.69 -8.33 2.17
C GLU A 503 26.12 -6.87 2.43
N LEU A 504 26.34 -6.49 3.69
CA LEU A 504 26.86 -5.17 4.05
C LEU A 504 28.33 -4.95 3.66
N GLU A 505 29.17 -5.99 3.72
CA GLU A 505 30.56 -5.90 3.26
C GLU A 505 30.66 -5.87 1.73
N GLU A 506 29.76 -6.55 1.02
CA GLU A 506 29.63 -6.48 -0.44
C GLU A 506 29.21 -5.07 -0.88
N LEU A 507 28.17 -4.50 -0.25
CA LEU A 507 27.73 -3.14 -0.52
C LEU A 507 28.82 -2.08 -0.22
N ARG A 508 29.60 -2.28 0.85
CA ARG A 508 30.74 -1.38 1.15
C ARG A 508 31.87 -1.52 0.14
N ARG A 509 32.11 -2.72 -0.40
CA ARG A 509 33.09 -2.92 -1.50
C ARG A 509 32.61 -2.26 -2.78
N GLU A 510 31.33 -2.38 -3.11
CA GLU A 510 30.74 -1.72 -4.28
C GLU A 510 30.79 -0.20 -4.15
N GLU A 511 30.49 0.36 -2.97
CA GLU A 511 30.57 1.80 -2.69
C GLU A 511 32.02 2.32 -2.76
N ALA A 512 32.98 1.58 -2.19
CA ALA A 512 34.41 1.92 -2.28
C ALA A 512 34.99 1.79 -3.69
N ALA A 513 34.48 0.86 -4.51
CA ALA A 513 34.87 0.71 -5.91
C ALA A 513 34.37 1.89 -6.76
N VAL A 514 33.14 2.36 -6.51
CA VAL A 514 32.58 3.53 -7.18
C VAL A 514 33.32 4.82 -6.79
N ASP A 515 33.73 4.95 -5.52
CA ASP A 515 34.53 6.09 -5.07
C ASP A 515 35.95 6.07 -5.67
N ALA A 516 36.58 4.90 -5.79
CA ALA A 516 37.91 4.74 -6.40
C ALA A 516 37.89 5.03 -7.92
N GLU A 517 36.87 4.57 -8.65
CA GLU A 517 36.68 4.88 -10.08
C GLU A 517 36.39 6.39 -10.30
N GLY A 518 35.70 7.03 -9.35
CA GLY A 518 35.48 8.48 -9.34
C GLY A 518 36.76 9.30 -9.14
N GLU A 519 37.65 8.86 -8.26
CA GLU A 519 38.95 9.52 -8.02
C GLU A 519 39.94 9.32 -9.17
N GLU A 520 39.97 8.14 -9.81
CA GLU A 520 40.80 7.91 -11.01
C GLU A 520 40.30 8.70 -12.23
N GLY A 521 38.98 8.85 -12.39
CA GLY A 521 38.38 9.69 -13.44
C GLY A 521 38.70 11.18 -13.28
N MET A 522 38.66 11.70 -12.05
CA MET A 522 39.03 13.09 -11.74
C MET A 522 40.54 13.36 -11.92
N ALA A 523 41.40 12.37 -11.63
CA ALA A 523 42.84 12.48 -11.85
C ALA A 523 43.22 12.47 -13.34
N ALA A 524 42.47 11.73 -14.17
CA ALA A 524 42.67 11.69 -15.62
C ALA A 524 42.25 13.02 -16.29
N GLU A 525 41.07 13.58 -15.94
CA GLU A 525 40.61 14.87 -16.48
C GLU A 525 41.48 16.05 -16.02
N GLY A 526 41.99 16.02 -14.78
CA GLY A 526 42.92 17.03 -14.28
C GLY A 526 44.30 17.00 -14.94
N GLY A 527 44.73 15.84 -15.44
CA GLY A 527 45.97 15.66 -16.19
C GLY A 527 45.89 16.16 -17.63
N GLU A 528 44.72 16.02 -18.26
CA GLU A 528 44.48 16.44 -19.64
C GLU A 528 44.30 17.97 -19.75
N ALA A 529 43.57 18.58 -18.80
CA ALA A 529 43.41 20.03 -18.72
C ALA A 529 44.74 20.78 -18.47
N LYS A 530 45.70 20.15 -17.78
CA LYS A 530 47.05 20.70 -17.58
C LYS A 530 47.94 20.59 -18.82
N ARG A 531 47.68 19.65 -19.73
CA ARG A 531 48.45 19.50 -20.98
C ARG A 531 47.95 20.47 -22.07
N GLU A 532 46.65 20.78 -22.11
CA GLU A 532 46.12 21.80 -23.03
C GLU A 532 46.45 23.24 -22.62
N ALA A 533 46.56 23.52 -21.31
CA ALA A 533 46.95 24.86 -20.82
C ALA A 533 48.43 25.22 -21.09
N VAL A 534 49.31 24.22 -21.27
CA VAL A 534 50.72 24.45 -21.61
C VAL A 534 50.92 24.65 -23.12
N ALA A 535 50.08 24.03 -23.96
CA ALA A 535 50.15 24.16 -25.42
C ALA A 535 49.65 25.51 -25.95
N THR A 536 48.85 26.26 -25.18
CA THR A 536 48.27 27.55 -25.57
C THR A 536 49.06 28.79 -25.11
N SER A 537 50.20 28.59 -24.42
CA SER A 537 51.09 29.69 -23.99
C SER A 537 52.40 29.79 -24.80
N SER A 538 52.55 28.98 -25.85
CA SER A 538 53.67 29.03 -26.80
C SER A 538 53.13 29.15 -28.22
N SER A 539 52.62 30.33 -28.58
CA SER A 539 52.32 30.74 -29.96
C SER A 539 52.40 32.26 -30.06
#